data_AF-A0A845XDU9-F1
#
_entry.id   AF-A0A845XDU9-F1
#
_cell.length_a   1.000
_cell.length_b   1.000
_cell.length_c   1.000
_cell.angle_alpha   90.00
_cell.angle_beta   90.00
_cell.angle_gamma   90.00
#
_symmetry.space_group_name_H-M   'P 1'
#
loop_
_entity.id
_entity.type
_entity.pdbx_description
1 polymer ?
#
loop_
_entity_poly.entity_id
_entity_poly.type
_entity_poly.pdbx_seq_one_letter_code
_entity_poly.pdbx_strand_id
1 'polypeptide(L)'
;MAQIHRLAIRLKETKDVLRSHLVIFINNNDNQLPHHYPELKTLTNLLFCRGYPSMFVQSQKSLAQAAKVVGLSVALSLLSLGTAGKAALAQCVPATFPENWLQQQEDAGGHTIARHVGRTDQQLVERLINSPRISAASTYPDLATATTNIQAALTTNAATLNSWVSEAAVGEKRAVNYRAGAVIGRVASRPPSLSHISNSSRLQAVMKKTADGGCLLLTSYP
;
A
#
# COMPACT_ATOMS: atom_id res chain seq x y z
N MET A 1 -39.22 -29.19 -24.33
CA MET A 1 -38.55 -29.17 -23.00
C MET A 1 -37.03 -29.37 -23.05
N ALA A 2 -36.44 -30.12 -23.99
CA ALA A 2 -34.98 -30.38 -24.02
C ALA A 2 -34.08 -29.20 -24.46
N GLN A 3 -34.62 -28.16 -25.09
CA GLN A 3 -33.82 -27.06 -25.66
C GLN A 3 -33.51 -25.94 -24.66
N ILE A 4 -34.41 -25.70 -23.70
CA ILE A 4 -34.23 -24.69 -22.63
C ILE A 4 -33.19 -25.17 -21.61
N HIS A 5 -33.15 -26.47 -21.32
CA HIS A 5 -32.16 -27.06 -20.42
C HIS A 5 -30.72 -26.97 -20.97
N ARG A 6 -30.54 -27.06 -22.30
CA ARG A 6 -29.24 -26.89 -22.96
C ARG A 6 -28.75 -25.43 -22.95
N LEU A 7 -29.67 -24.46 -23.00
CA LEU A 7 -29.35 -23.03 -22.88
C LEU A 7 -28.91 -22.65 -21.45
N ALA A 8 -29.56 -23.22 -20.43
CA ALA A 8 -29.21 -22.97 -19.03
C ALA A 8 -27.83 -23.53 -18.67
N ILE A 9 -27.46 -24.72 -19.19
CA ILE A 9 -26.12 -25.30 -19.00
C ILE A 9 -25.06 -24.44 -19.70
N ARG A 10 -25.31 -23.99 -20.93
CA ARG A 10 -24.39 -23.16 -21.72
C ARG A 10 -24.18 -21.75 -21.13
N LEU A 11 -25.17 -21.21 -20.41
CA LEU A 11 -25.06 -19.94 -19.66
C LEU A 11 -24.30 -20.11 -18.34
N LYS A 12 -24.36 -21.29 -17.71
CA LYS A 12 -23.61 -21.58 -16.48
C LYS A 12 -22.12 -21.78 -16.78
N GLU A 13 -21.80 -22.52 -17.85
CA GLU A 13 -20.42 -22.69 -18.33
C GLU A 13 -19.77 -21.37 -18.74
N THR A 14 -20.49 -20.49 -19.44
CA THR A 14 -19.94 -19.15 -19.80
C THR A 14 -19.72 -18.26 -18.58
N LYS A 15 -20.54 -18.38 -17.54
CA LYS A 15 -20.36 -17.62 -16.29
C LYS A 15 -19.16 -18.11 -15.48
N ASP A 16 -18.91 -19.41 -15.43
CA ASP A 16 -17.76 -19.99 -14.71
C ASP A 16 -16.43 -19.79 -15.47
N VAL A 17 -16.46 -19.78 -16.82
CA VAL A 17 -15.30 -19.41 -17.65
C VAL A 17 -14.97 -17.92 -17.52
N LEU A 18 -15.98 -17.04 -17.52
CA LEU A 18 -15.76 -15.60 -17.30
C LEU A 18 -15.25 -15.30 -15.88
N ARG A 19 -15.70 -16.05 -14.87
CA ARG A 19 -15.17 -15.95 -13.50
C ARG A 19 -13.71 -16.40 -13.42
N SER A 20 -13.35 -17.46 -14.13
CA SER A 20 -11.98 -17.99 -14.14
C SER A 20 -11.02 -17.04 -14.87
N HIS A 21 -11.43 -16.43 -15.98
CA HIS A 21 -10.60 -15.44 -16.68
C HIS A 21 -10.48 -14.11 -15.93
N LEU A 22 -11.51 -13.67 -15.20
CA LEU A 22 -11.43 -12.48 -14.35
C LEU A 22 -10.47 -12.69 -13.17
N VAL A 23 -10.38 -13.92 -12.63
CA VAL A 23 -9.42 -14.27 -11.56
C VAL A 23 -7.98 -14.32 -12.08
N ILE A 24 -7.75 -14.69 -13.34
CA ILE A 24 -6.41 -14.71 -13.94
C ILE A 24 -5.90 -13.28 -14.23
N PHE A 25 -6.79 -12.35 -14.62
CA PHE A 25 -6.39 -10.96 -14.90
C PHE A 25 -6.06 -10.12 -13.65
N ILE A 26 -6.48 -10.53 -12.45
CA ILE A 26 -6.18 -9.80 -11.21
C ILE A 26 -4.82 -10.24 -10.61
N ASN A 27 -4.28 -11.40 -11.01
CA ASN A 27 -3.10 -12.00 -10.40
C ASN A 27 -1.79 -11.88 -11.21
N ASN A 28 -1.82 -11.43 -12.46
CA ASN A 28 -0.60 -11.28 -13.28
C ASN A 28 -0.29 -9.81 -13.55
N ASN A 29 0.78 -9.34 -12.94
CA ASN A 29 1.30 -7.97 -13.05
C ASN A 29 2.30 -7.87 -14.22
N ASP A 30 1.98 -8.46 -15.37
CA ASP A 30 2.83 -8.43 -16.56
C ASP A 30 2.19 -7.62 -17.68
N ASN A 31 2.83 -6.48 -17.95
CA ASN A 31 2.43 -5.48 -18.92
C ASN A 31 2.98 -5.83 -20.32
N GLN A 32 2.58 -6.95 -20.91
CA GLN A 32 2.97 -7.32 -22.27
C GLN A 32 1.85 -8.03 -23.04
N LEU A 33 1.24 -7.30 -23.97
CA LEU A 33 0.28 -7.82 -24.96
C LEU A 33 1.03 -8.55 -26.09
N PRO A 34 0.67 -9.80 -26.43
CA PRO A 34 1.09 -10.41 -27.70
C PRO A 34 0.28 -9.82 -28.86
N HIS A 35 0.99 -9.30 -29.87
CA HIS A 35 0.44 -8.91 -31.15
C HIS A 35 -0.17 -10.13 -31.86
N HIS A 36 -1.49 -10.20 -32.01
CA HIS A 36 -2.22 -10.75 -33.16
C HIS A 36 -3.74 -10.59 -32.91
N TYR A 37 -4.52 -10.45 -33.99
CA TYR A 37 -5.97 -10.19 -34.11
C TYR A 37 -6.37 -8.73 -34.44
N PRO A 38 -6.80 -8.43 -35.69
CA PRO A 38 -7.13 -7.07 -36.15
C PRO A 38 -8.62 -6.68 -36.05
N GLU A 39 -9.40 -7.24 -35.12
CA GLU A 39 -10.88 -7.04 -35.06
C GLU A 39 -11.39 -6.41 -33.73
N LEU A 40 -10.57 -5.63 -33.02
CA LEU A 40 -10.99 -4.91 -31.80
C LEU A 40 -10.50 -3.45 -31.77
N LYS A 41 -10.78 -2.71 -32.85
CA LYS A 41 -10.46 -1.26 -32.98
C LYS A 41 -11.68 -0.34 -32.84
N THR A 42 -12.70 -0.75 -32.11
CA THR A 42 -13.86 0.12 -31.86
C THR A 42 -14.37 -0.13 -30.44
N LEU A 43 -13.78 0.57 -29.46
CA LEU A 43 -14.40 1.00 -28.17
C LEU A 43 -13.40 1.68 -27.21
N THR A 44 -12.29 2.25 -27.72
CA THR A 44 -11.34 3.08 -26.96
C THR A 44 -11.42 4.54 -27.38
N ASN A 45 -12.62 5.12 -27.36
CA ASN A 45 -12.83 6.57 -27.48
C ASN A 45 -14.19 6.97 -26.90
N LEU A 46 -14.33 6.95 -25.58
CA LEU A 46 -15.36 7.71 -24.85
C LEU A 46 -15.13 7.52 -23.36
N LEU A 47 -14.13 8.22 -22.81
CA LEU A 47 -14.08 8.69 -21.42
C LEU A 47 -12.79 9.49 -21.21
N PHE A 48 -12.60 10.50 -22.06
CA PHE A 48 -11.68 11.60 -21.79
C PHE A 48 -12.30 12.88 -22.35
N CYS A 49 -13.19 13.49 -21.57
CA CYS A 49 -13.58 14.89 -21.74
C CYS A 49 -13.68 15.56 -20.37
N ARG A 50 -12.67 16.40 -20.10
CA ARG A 50 -12.65 17.65 -19.33
C ARG A 50 -13.99 18.18 -18.80
N GLY A 51 -13.98 18.61 -17.53
CA GLY A 51 -14.18 20.04 -17.18
C GLY A 51 -15.45 20.49 -16.45
N TYR A 52 -15.30 20.77 -15.14
CA TYR A 52 -15.96 21.83 -14.32
C TYR A 52 -17.50 21.78 -14.06
N PRO A 53 -18.06 22.55 -13.10
CA PRO A 53 -17.85 22.51 -11.64
C PRO A 53 -19.18 22.51 -10.83
N SER A 54 -19.06 22.53 -9.50
CA SER A 54 -20.01 23.04 -8.50
C SER A 54 -21.39 23.55 -8.99
N MET A 55 -22.47 22.88 -8.59
CA MET A 55 -23.71 23.59 -8.31
C MET A 55 -24.45 22.96 -7.13
N PHE A 56 -24.41 23.74 -6.05
CA PHE A 56 -25.18 23.64 -4.83
C PHE A 56 -26.65 24.00 -5.15
N VAL A 57 -27.59 23.39 -4.45
CA VAL A 57 -28.98 23.84 -4.18
C VAL A 57 -30.07 23.58 -5.24
N GLN A 58 -31.22 23.16 -4.70
CA GLN A 58 -32.58 23.12 -5.27
C GLN A 58 -32.82 22.02 -6.31
N SER A 59 -33.61 20.98 -6.01
CA SER A 59 -35.00 21.10 -5.58
C SER A 59 -35.48 19.80 -4.93
N GLN A 60 -35.65 19.79 -3.61
CA GLN A 60 -36.55 18.87 -2.94
C GLN A 60 -37.92 19.54 -2.82
N LYS A 61 -38.72 19.60 -3.88
CA LYS A 61 -40.16 19.88 -3.77
C LYS A 61 -40.94 19.16 -4.86
N SER A 62 -42.00 18.48 -4.40
CA SER A 62 -43.03 17.78 -5.16
C SER A 62 -42.61 16.43 -5.75
N LEU A 63 -42.99 15.36 -5.05
CA LEU A 63 -43.80 14.26 -5.60
C LEU A 63 -44.36 13.42 -4.43
N ALA A 64 -44.86 14.09 -3.39
CA ALA A 64 -45.68 13.51 -2.34
C ALA A 64 -47.11 14.01 -2.53
N GLN A 65 -47.78 13.56 -3.60
CA GLN A 65 -49.24 13.66 -3.76
C GLN A 65 -49.69 12.82 -4.97
N ALA A 66 -49.90 11.53 -4.71
CA ALA A 66 -50.87 10.68 -5.41
C ALA A 66 -50.97 9.34 -4.67
N ALA A 67 -51.66 9.33 -3.53
CA ALA A 67 -52.05 8.11 -2.83
C ALA A 67 -53.58 8.10 -2.69
N LYS A 68 -54.19 6.93 -2.94
CA LYS A 68 -55.64 6.61 -3.13
C LYS A 68 -56.06 6.76 -4.60
N VAL A 69 -56.46 5.73 -5.34
CA VAL A 69 -57.42 4.64 -5.06
C VAL A 69 -57.06 3.41 -5.93
N VAL A 70 -57.50 2.23 -5.50
CA VAL A 70 -57.39 0.88 -6.13
C VAL A 70 -56.23 0.05 -5.56
N GLY A 71 -56.61 -0.87 -4.67
CA GLY A 71 -55.69 -1.76 -3.98
C GLY A 71 -55.10 -2.83 -4.90
N LEU A 72 -53.78 -3.00 -4.81
CA LEU A 72 -53.10 -4.26 -5.05
C LEU A 72 -51.71 -4.20 -4.39
N SER A 73 -51.53 -5.06 -3.38
CA SER A 73 -50.30 -5.77 -2.99
C SER A 73 -48.96 -5.02 -2.87
N VAL A 74 -48.45 -4.99 -1.63
CA VAL A 74 -47.04 -5.07 -1.22
C VAL A 74 -46.12 -3.96 -1.76
N ALA A 75 -46.05 -2.83 -1.04
CA ALA A 75 -44.88 -1.97 -1.09
C ALA A 75 -43.88 -2.44 -0.01
N LEU A 76 -43.02 -3.36 -0.43
CA LEU A 76 -41.88 -3.89 0.30
C LEU A 76 -41.06 -2.73 0.87
N SER A 77 -41.02 -2.61 2.20
CA SER A 77 -40.15 -1.69 2.93
C SER A 77 -38.69 -2.11 2.72
N LEU A 78 -38.08 -1.70 1.61
CA LEU A 78 -36.64 -1.77 1.44
C LEU A 78 -36.04 -0.46 1.99
N LEU A 79 -35.89 -0.40 3.31
CA LEU A 79 -34.73 0.31 3.85
C LEU A 79 -33.51 -0.46 3.38
N SER A 80 -33.00 -0.11 2.20
CA SER A 80 -31.63 -0.41 1.83
C SER A 80 -30.73 0.37 2.79
N LEU A 81 -30.43 -0.25 3.94
CA LEU A 81 -29.22 0.05 4.67
C LEU A 81 -28.09 -0.11 3.65
N GLY A 82 -27.63 1.01 3.10
CA GLY A 82 -26.36 1.07 2.43
C GLY A 82 -25.34 0.68 3.46
N THR A 83 -24.94 -0.60 3.48
CA THR A 83 -23.67 -0.99 4.07
C THR A 83 -22.64 -0.25 3.24
N ALA A 84 -22.24 0.95 3.70
CA ALA A 84 -21.02 1.57 3.26
C ALA A 84 -19.96 0.47 3.40
N GLY A 85 -19.53 -0.08 2.27
CA GLY A 85 -18.42 -1.03 2.28
C GLY A 85 -17.31 -0.33 3.03
N LYS A 86 -16.90 -0.90 4.17
CA LYS A 86 -15.72 -0.42 4.86
C LYS A 86 -14.62 -0.51 3.81
N ALA A 87 -14.21 0.63 3.24
CA ALA A 87 -12.93 0.71 2.58
C ALA A 87 -11.94 0.11 3.58
N ALA A 88 -11.29 -0.99 3.21
CA ALA A 88 -10.23 -1.53 4.03
C ALA A 88 -9.30 -0.35 4.30
N LEU A 89 -9.22 0.08 5.56
CA LEU A 89 -8.36 1.20 5.92
C LEU A 89 -6.97 0.77 5.49
N ALA A 90 -6.33 1.57 4.63
CA ALA A 90 -4.97 1.30 4.19
C ALA A 90 -4.11 1.14 5.45
N GLN A 91 -3.71 -0.10 5.75
CA GLN A 91 -3.00 -0.42 6.97
C GLN A 91 -1.52 -0.60 6.64
N CYS A 92 -0.76 0.42 7.02
CA CYS A 92 0.66 0.58 6.73
C CYS A 92 1.52 -0.25 7.71
N VAL A 93 1.06 -0.36 8.96
CA VAL A 93 1.72 -1.12 10.04
C VAL A 93 0.87 -2.35 10.39
N PRO A 94 1.42 -3.58 10.26
CA PRO A 94 0.67 -4.79 10.57
C PRO A 94 0.40 -4.90 12.08
N ALA A 95 -0.70 -5.58 12.46
CA ALA A 95 -1.03 -5.80 13.86
C ALA A 95 -0.01 -6.71 14.57
N THR A 96 0.60 -7.63 13.82
CA THR A 96 1.66 -8.53 14.29
C THR A 96 2.71 -8.66 13.19
N PHE A 97 3.98 -8.73 13.58
CA PHE A 97 5.08 -8.91 12.64
C PHE A 97 5.48 -10.39 12.58
N PRO A 98 5.46 -11.02 11.39
CA PRO A 98 6.13 -12.30 11.19
C PRO A 98 7.62 -12.24 11.55
N GLU A 99 8.22 -13.36 11.95
CA GLU A 99 9.64 -13.42 12.31
C GLU A 99 10.55 -12.94 11.17
N ASN A 100 10.25 -13.34 9.94
CA ASN A 100 10.96 -12.94 8.73
C ASN A 100 10.44 -11.64 8.10
N TRP A 101 9.64 -10.84 8.81
CA TRP A 101 9.02 -9.64 8.23
C TRP A 101 10.04 -8.67 7.64
N LEU A 102 11.15 -8.42 8.34
CA LEU A 102 12.18 -7.50 7.84
C LEU A 102 12.84 -8.02 6.56
N GLN A 103 13.04 -9.33 6.44
CA GLN A 103 13.54 -9.95 5.21
C GLN A 103 12.53 -9.79 4.07
N GLN A 104 11.23 -10.01 4.32
CA GLN A 104 10.20 -9.79 3.30
C GLN A 104 10.18 -8.34 2.80
N GLN A 105 10.41 -7.35 3.68
CA GLN A 105 10.51 -5.96 3.26
C GLN A 105 11.76 -5.72 2.39
N GLU A 106 12.88 -6.36 2.72
CA GLU A 106 14.09 -6.31 1.90
C GLU A 106 13.83 -6.90 0.50
N ASP A 107 13.22 -8.08 0.44
CA ASP A 107 12.89 -8.79 -0.81
C ASP A 107 11.89 -7.99 -1.68
N ALA A 108 10.99 -7.24 -1.04
CA ALA A 108 10.04 -6.34 -1.70
C ALA A 108 10.67 -5.00 -2.18
N GLY A 109 11.99 -4.88 -2.12
CA GLY A 109 12.75 -3.72 -2.61
C GLY A 109 13.09 -2.68 -1.52
N GLY A 110 12.96 -3.06 -0.24
CA GLY A 110 13.61 -2.36 0.86
C GLY A 110 15.12 -2.58 0.84
N HIS A 111 15.84 -1.83 1.67
CA HIS A 111 17.30 -1.92 1.74
C HIS A 111 17.84 -1.61 3.14
N THR A 112 17.14 -2.08 4.18
CA THR A 112 17.57 -1.92 5.58
C THR A 112 18.71 -2.89 5.88
N ILE A 113 18.51 -4.18 5.59
CA ILE A 113 19.47 -5.22 5.93
C ILE A 113 20.77 -5.01 5.14
N ALA A 114 20.65 -4.82 3.82
CA ALA A 114 21.76 -4.70 2.90
C ALA A 114 22.60 -3.43 3.08
N ARG A 115 22.13 -2.44 3.84
CA ARG A 115 22.84 -1.15 3.99
C ARG A 115 23.12 -0.73 5.41
N HIS A 116 22.38 -1.27 6.39
CA HIS A 116 22.33 -0.73 7.75
C HIS A 116 22.33 -1.81 8.83
N VAL A 117 22.63 -3.07 8.51
CA VAL A 117 22.78 -4.14 9.50
C VAL A 117 24.19 -4.73 9.42
N GLY A 118 24.82 -4.89 10.58
CA GLY A 118 26.10 -5.60 10.75
C GLY A 118 27.29 -4.96 10.05
N ARG A 119 27.28 -3.63 9.85
CA ARG A 119 28.42 -2.93 9.23
C ARG A 119 29.51 -2.65 10.25
N THR A 120 30.76 -2.78 9.81
CA THR A 120 31.90 -2.37 10.64
C THR A 120 32.07 -0.86 10.60
N ASP A 121 32.78 -0.33 11.59
CA ASP A 121 33.15 1.08 11.64
C ASP A 121 33.94 1.53 10.39
N GLN A 122 34.85 0.68 9.90
CA GLN A 122 35.57 0.95 8.64
C GLN A 122 34.59 1.07 7.47
N GLN A 123 33.64 0.14 7.35
CA GLN A 123 32.64 0.18 6.26
C GLN A 123 31.74 1.42 6.32
N LEU A 124 31.43 1.94 7.52
CA LEU A 124 30.69 3.19 7.64
C LEU A 124 31.50 4.39 7.13
N VAL A 125 32.78 4.47 7.50
CA VAL A 125 33.69 5.53 7.04
C VAL A 125 33.92 5.43 5.53
N GLU A 126 34.16 4.23 4.99
CA GLU A 126 34.29 3.98 3.56
C GLU A 126 33.03 4.42 2.79
N ARG A 127 31.84 4.16 3.34
CA ARG A 127 30.59 4.63 2.73
C ARG A 127 30.55 6.16 2.64
N LEU A 128 31.02 6.88 3.66
CA LEU A 128 31.10 8.35 3.62
C LEU A 128 32.11 8.86 2.58
N ILE A 129 33.22 8.14 2.38
CA ILE A 129 34.22 8.47 1.34
C ILE A 129 33.60 8.27 -0.04
N ASN A 130 32.99 7.11 -0.27
CA ASN A 130 32.46 6.71 -1.58
C ASN A 130 31.14 7.42 -1.93
N SER A 131 30.43 7.96 -0.94
CA SER A 131 29.16 8.68 -1.13
C SER A 131 29.30 10.14 -0.64
N PRO A 132 29.86 11.06 -1.45
CA PRO A 132 30.11 12.43 -1.03
C PRO A 132 28.85 13.22 -0.62
N ARG A 133 27.67 12.78 -1.08
CA ARG A 133 26.39 13.44 -0.83
C ARG A 133 25.73 13.12 0.51
N ILE A 134 26.16 12.06 1.21
CA ILE A 134 25.60 11.72 2.53
C ILE A 134 26.43 12.35 3.64
N SER A 135 25.76 12.85 4.68
CA SER A 135 26.38 13.47 5.87
C SER A 135 26.76 12.46 6.95
N ALA A 136 26.06 11.32 6.97
CA ALA A 136 26.25 10.25 7.96
C ALA A 136 25.99 8.86 7.35
N ALA A 137 26.60 7.85 7.95
CA ALA A 137 26.37 6.43 7.67
C ALA A 137 26.20 5.70 9.00
N SER A 138 25.18 4.85 9.12
CA SER A 138 24.87 4.17 10.38
C SER A 138 24.47 2.72 10.20
N THR A 139 24.57 1.96 11.28
CA THR A 139 24.29 0.53 11.31
C THR A 139 23.72 0.09 12.66
N TYR A 140 22.76 -0.82 12.60
CA TYR A 140 22.43 -1.74 13.69
C TYR A 140 23.57 -2.74 13.87
N PRO A 141 23.81 -3.24 15.10
CA PRO A 141 24.86 -4.24 15.34
C PRO A 141 24.52 -5.59 14.69
N ASP A 142 23.24 -5.96 14.68
CA ASP A 142 22.76 -7.24 14.17
C ASP A 142 21.28 -7.17 13.74
N LEU A 143 20.83 -8.24 13.09
CA LEU A 143 19.46 -8.34 12.56
C LEU A 143 18.40 -8.33 13.66
N ALA A 144 18.66 -8.97 14.80
CA ALA A 144 17.70 -9.07 15.90
C ALA A 144 17.43 -7.69 16.53
N THR A 145 18.49 -6.90 16.73
CA THR A 145 18.43 -5.52 17.21
C THR A 145 17.68 -4.63 16.23
N ALA A 146 17.96 -4.77 14.92
CA ALA A 146 17.25 -4.03 13.88
C ALA A 146 15.76 -4.37 13.90
N THR A 147 15.41 -5.65 13.81
CA THR A 147 14.02 -6.14 13.79
C THR A 147 13.23 -5.63 14.99
N THR A 148 13.75 -5.84 16.21
CA THR A 148 13.05 -5.46 17.45
C THR A 148 12.77 -3.96 17.50
N ASN A 149 13.78 -3.13 17.21
CA ASN A 149 13.63 -1.68 17.35
C ASN A 149 12.83 -1.05 16.20
N ILE A 150 12.91 -1.60 14.98
CA ILE A 150 12.07 -1.18 13.85
C ILE A 150 10.60 -1.49 14.15
N GLN A 151 10.29 -2.69 14.65
CA GLN A 151 8.92 -3.05 15.03
C GLN A 151 8.38 -2.12 16.12
N ALA A 152 9.18 -1.80 17.13
CA ALA A 152 8.80 -0.85 18.18
C ALA A 152 8.54 0.56 17.60
N ALA A 153 9.41 1.03 16.69
CA ALA A 153 9.25 2.32 16.03
C ALA A 153 7.97 2.40 15.20
N LEU A 154 7.69 1.37 14.40
CA LEU A 154 6.49 1.31 13.56
C LEU A 154 5.22 1.20 14.41
N THR A 155 5.23 0.37 15.45
CA THR A 155 4.10 0.24 16.38
C THR A 155 3.80 1.55 17.08
N THR A 156 4.82 2.25 17.58
CA THR A 156 4.69 3.56 18.24
C THR A 156 4.11 4.61 17.29
N ASN A 157 4.45 4.53 16.00
CA ASN A 157 4.01 5.49 14.97
C ASN A 157 2.84 4.97 14.12
N ALA A 158 2.16 3.89 14.53
CA ALA A 158 1.17 3.20 13.70
C ALA A 158 0.01 4.12 13.29
N ALA A 159 -0.52 4.92 14.23
CA ALA A 159 -1.60 5.86 13.93
C ALA A 159 -1.18 6.89 12.86
N THR A 160 0.02 7.46 12.97
CA THR A 160 0.55 8.43 12.00
C THR A 160 0.76 7.80 10.63
N LEU A 161 1.33 6.60 10.56
CA LEU A 161 1.59 5.92 9.30
C LEU A 161 0.30 5.45 8.62
N ASN A 162 -0.65 4.91 9.38
CA ASN A 162 -1.93 4.46 8.85
C ASN A 162 -2.80 5.64 8.36
N SER A 163 -2.76 6.78 9.04
CA SER A 163 -3.42 8.00 8.55
C SER A 163 -2.72 8.58 7.32
N TRP A 164 -1.39 8.53 7.25
CA TRP A 164 -0.65 9.05 6.10
C TRP A 164 -0.91 8.23 4.83
N VAL A 165 -0.90 6.90 4.93
CA VAL A 165 -1.03 6.04 3.73
C VAL A 165 -2.39 6.18 3.05
N SER A 166 -3.46 6.54 3.77
CA SER A 166 -4.78 6.74 3.14
C SER A 166 -4.82 7.91 2.16
N GLU A 167 -3.96 8.91 2.35
CA GLU A 167 -3.96 10.15 1.55
C GLU A 167 -2.75 10.27 0.62
N ALA A 168 -1.65 9.58 0.93
CA ALA A 168 -0.39 9.67 0.19
C ALA A 168 -0.53 9.26 -1.29
N ALA A 169 0.32 9.83 -2.15
CA ALA A 169 0.46 9.35 -3.53
C ALA A 169 1.24 8.02 -3.56
N VAL A 170 1.01 7.19 -4.59
CA VAL A 170 1.83 5.98 -4.80
C VAL A 170 3.30 6.37 -4.96
N GLY A 171 4.19 5.69 -4.24
CA GLY A 171 5.63 5.97 -4.23
C GLY A 171 6.05 7.10 -3.28
N GLU A 172 5.11 7.83 -2.69
CA GLU A 172 5.40 8.81 -1.64
C GLU A 172 6.02 8.13 -0.42
N LYS A 173 6.88 8.86 0.29
CA LYS A 173 7.64 8.36 1.44
C LYS A 173 7.31 9.12 2.71
N ARG A 174 7.27 8.40 3.83
CA ARG A 174 7.13 8.98 5.17
C ARG A 174 8.20 8.45 6.09
N ALA A 175 8.99 9.37 6.65
CA ALA A 175 9.92 9.06 7.72
C ALA A 175 9.23 9.16 9.08
N VAL A 176 9.55 8.24 9.98
CA VAL A 176 9.20 8.28 11.40
C VAL A 176 10.46 8.07 12.22
N ASN A 177 10.56 8.75 13.35
CA ASN A 177 11.68 8.64 14.26
C ASN A 177 11.26 7.86 15.51
N TYR A 178 12.22 7.19 16.13
CA TYR A 178 12.01 6.49 17.39
C TYR A 178 13.27 6.60 18.25
N ARG A 179 13.08 6.68 19.57
CA ARG A 179 14.15 6.67 20.56
C ARG A 179 14.01 5.42 21.42
N ALA A 180 14.96 4.52 21.27
CA ALA A 180 15.05 3.32 22.10
C ALA A 180 15.52 3.64 23.52
N GLY A 181 15.28 2.71 24.44
CA GLY A 181 15.75 2.78 25.82
C GLY A 181 17.25 2.48 25.99
N ALA A 182 17.93 2.02 24.94
CA ALA A 182 19.33 1.61 24.95
C ALA A 182 20.05 2.05 23.68
N VAL A 183 21.36 1.82 23.63
CA VAL A 183 22.15 1.94 22.38
C VAL A 183 21.73 0.82 21.43
N ILE A 184 21.36 1.19 20.21
CA ILE A 184 20.85 0.27 19.19
C ILE A 184 21.70 0.28 17.91
N GLY A 185 22.72 1.11 17.85
CA GLY A 185 23.56 1.21 16.66
C GLY A 185 24.68 2.21 16.78
N ARG A 186 25.43 2.33 15.68
CA ARG A 186 26.58 3.20 15.53
C ARG A 186 26.39 4.10 14.32
N VAL A 187 26.89 5.32 14.41
CA VAL A 187 26.78 6.36 13.38
C VAL A 187 28.15 6.98 13.15
N ALA A 188 28.66 6.86 11.92
CA ALA A 188 29.79 7.63 11.43
C ALA A 188 29.28 8.95 10.81
N SER A 189 29.93 10.06 11.13
CA SER A 189 29.60 11.39 10.57
C SER A 189 30.79 12.00 9.83
N ARG A 190 30.52 13.00 8.98
CA ARG A 190 31.58 13.79 8.35
C ARG A 190 32.36 14.65 9.36
N PRO A 191 33.66 14.90 9.13
CA PRO A 191 34.47 14.34 8.04
C PRO A 191 34.76 12.84 8.26
N PRO A 192 34.92 12.02 7.19
CA PRO A 192 35.06 10.57 7.33
C PRO A 192 36.29 10.20 8.17
N SER A 193 36.08 9.62 9.35
CA SER A 193 37.14 9.19 10.27
C SER A 193 36.61 8.18 11.28
N LEU A 194 37.46 7.24 11.70
CA LEU A 194 37.14 6.34 12.83
C LEU A 194 36.97 7.09 14.16
N SER A 195 37.53 8.29 14.28
CA SER A 195 37.31 9.17 15.44
C SER A 195 35.92 9.83 15.45
N HIS A 196 35.18 9.80 14.34
CA HIS A 196 33.88 10.44 14.19
C HIS A 196 32.75 9.42 14.15
N ILE A 197 32.85 8.43 15.04
CA ILE A 197 31.84 7.38 15.22
C ILE A 197 31.27 7.48 16.63
N SER A 198 29.94 7.45 16.72
CA SER A 198 29.22 7.56 17.98
C SER A 198 28.13 6.50 18.10
N ASN A 199 27.75 6.17 19.33
CA ASN A 199 26.62 5.30 19.61
C ASN A 199 25.30 6.06 19.42
N SER A 200 24.28 5.40 18.87
CA SER A 200 22.94 5.95 18.71
C SER A 200 21.92 5.11 19.49
N SER A 201 21.02 5.80 20.18
CA SER A 201 19.77 5.25 20.75
C SER A 201 18.54 5.67 19.95
N ARG A 202 18.74 6.33 18.81
CA ARG A 202 17.67 6.80 17.93
C ARG A 202 17.70 5.99 16.65
N LEU A 203 16.57 5.88 15.99
CA LEU A 203 16.49 5.38 14.62
C LEU A 203 15.47 6.19 13.84
N GLN A 204 15.64 6.15 12.52
CA GLN A 204 14.65 6.58 11.55
C GLN A 204 14.19 5.38 10.73
N ALA A 205 12.88 5.26 10.51
CA ALA A 205 12.29 4.31 9.57
C ALA A 205 11.56 5.08 8.49
N VAL A 206 11.74 4.68 7.23
CA VAL A 206 11.14 5.32 6.06
C VAL A 206 10.20 4.33 5.40
N MET A 207 8.91 4.64 5.44
CA MET A 207 7.87 3.89 4.75
C MET A 207 7.62 4.49 3.37
N LYS A 208 7.24 3.67 2.39
CA LYS A 208 6.86 4.07 1.03
C LYS A 208 5.49 3.49 0.70
N LYS A 209 4.56 4.30 0.18
CA LYS A 209 3.26 3.81 -0.28
C LYS A 209 3.43 2.98 -1.55
N THR A 210 2.87 1.78 -1.56
CA THR A 210 2.93 0.85 -2.70
C THR A 210 1.70 0.99 -3.60
N ALA A 211 1.78 0.45 -4.82
CA ALA A 211 0.73 0.60 -5.83
C ALA A 211 -0.56 -0.17 -5.48
N ASP A 212 -0.46 -1.23 -4.69
CA ASP A 212 -1.56 -2.02 -4.13
C ASP A 212 -2.26 -1.32 -2.93
N GLY A 213 -1.83 -0.11 -2.58
CA GLY A 213 -2.39 0.66 -1.46
C GLY A 213 -1.78 0.34 -0.09
N GLY A 214 -0.82 -0.59 -0.03
CA GLY A 214 -0.06 -0.93 1.18
C GLY A 214 1.13 -0.01 1.44
N CYS A 215 2.05 -0.53 2.26
CA CYS A 215 3.31 0.13 2.59
C CYS A 215 4.49 -0.83 2.52
N LEU A 216 5.63 -0.30 2.06
CA LEU A 216 6.95 -0.93 2.10
C LEU A 216 7.83 -0.19 3.10
N LEU A 217 8.50 -0.91 4.01
CA LEU A 217 9.65 -0.36 4.73
C LEU A 217 10.81 -0.21 3.74
N LEU A 218 10.98 0.99 3.20
CA LEU A 218 12.04 1.27 2.23
C LEU A 218 13.41 1.14 2.88
N THR A 219 13.56 1.71 4.08
CA THR A 219 14.81 1.63 4.84
C THR A 219 14.59 1.99 6.29
N SER A 220 15.46 1.51 7.16
CA SER A 220 15.63 2.03 8.50
C SER A 220 17.11 2.07 8.89
N TYR A 221 17.48 3.01 9.74
CA TYR A 221 18.85 3.16 10.22
C TYR A 221 18.92 3.94 11.54
N PRO A 222 19.92 3.65 12.40
CA PRO A 222 20.20 4.44 13.61
C PRO A 222 20.68 5.87 13.37
#